data_AF-A0A920UXT1-F1
#
_entry.id   AF-A0A920UXT1-F1
#
_cell.length_a   1.000
_cell.length_b   1.000
_cell.length_c   1.000
_cell.angle_alpha   90.00
_cell.angle_beta   90.00
_cell.angle_gamma   90.00
#
_symmetry.space_group_name_H-M   'P 1'
#
loop_
_entity.id
_entity.type
_entity.pdbx_description
1 polymer ?
#
loop_
_entity_poly.entity_id
_entity_poly.type
_entity_poly.pdbx_seq_one_letter_code
_entity_poly.pdbx_strand_id
1 'polypeptide(L)' 'MIFKASFDKANRTSESSYRGPGLVNGLDILAEIRSETGLPILTDVHSSEQVPQVAEVVDVLQIPVFPMSTD' A
#
# COMPACT_ATOMS: atom_id res chain seq x y z
N MET A 1 -9.00 -13.03 9.51
CA MET A 1 -7.61 -12.52 9.52
C MET A 1 -7.39 -11.79 8.21
N ILE A 2 -6.69 -10.65 8.22
CA ILE A 2 -6.39 -9.84 7.02
C ILE A 2 -4.88 -9.61 7.00
N PHE A 3 -4.24 -9.82 5.85
CA PHE A 3 -2.83 -9.50 5.68
C PHE A 3 -2.66 -8.01 5.40
N LYS A 4 -1.70 -7.38 6.07
CA LYS A 4 -1.43 -5.95 5.94
C LYS A 4 0.04 -5.67 5.69
N ALA A 5 0.34 -4.99 4.59
CA ALA A 5 1.64 -4.39 4.36
C ALA A 5 1.50 -3.07 3.58
N SER A 6 2.50 -2.20 3.69
CA SER A 6 2.56 -0.93 2.96
C SER A 6 3.54 -1.07 1.80
N PHE A 7 3.16 -0.66 0.58
CA PHE A 7 4.09 -0.59 -0.55
C PHE A 7 5.03 0.63 -0.47
N ASP A 8 4.63 1.65 0.30
CA ASP A 8 5.38 2.88 0.54
C ASP A 8 5.15 3.39 1.98
N LYS A 9 6.21 3.87 2.64
CA LYS A 9 6.19 4.54 3.94
C LYS A 9 6.41 6.04 3.73
N ALA A 10 5.41 6.74 3.19
CA ALA A 10 5.50 8.16 2.86
C ALA A 10 5.72 9.10 4.06
N ASN A 11 5.50 8.62 5.28
CA ASN A 11 5.63 9.38 6.51
C ASN A 11 7.02 9.28 7.18
N ARG A 12 8.06 8.85 6.45
CA ARG A 12 9.44 8.83 6.98
C ARG A 12 10.05 10.23 6.91
N THR A 13 10.55 10.72 8.05
CA THR A 13 11.13 12.06 8.20
C THR A 13 12.57 12.18 7.69
N SER A 14 13.24 11.06 7.41
CA SER A 14 14.57 11.04 6.83
C SER A 14 14.49 10.53 5.39
N GLU A 15 14.98 11.34 4.44
CA GLU A 15 15.00 11.01 3.01
C GLU A 15 15.82 9.75 2.69
N SER A 16 16.84 9.45 3.49
CA SER A 16 17.68 8.25 3.29
C SER A 16 17.03 6.95 3.79
N SER A 17 15.83 7.05 4.38
CA SER A 17 15.11 5.88 4.87
C SER A 17 14.52 5.08 3.71
N TYR A 18 14.72 3.76 3.72
CA TYR A 18 13.97 2.87 2.83
C TYR A 18 12.46 3.03 3.05
N ARG A 19 11.74 3.22 1.95
CA ARG A 19 10.31 3.50 1.94
C ARG A 19 9.47 2.31 1.50
N GLY A 20 10.05 1.35 0.77
CA GLY A 20 9.33 0.20 0.24
C GLY A 20 9.68 -0.06 -1.21
N PRO A 21 9.10 -1.12 -1.78
CA PRO A 21 9.33 -1.52 -3.17
C PRO A 21 8.69 -0.57 -4.19
N GLY A 22 7.84 0.36 -3.75
CA GLY A 22 7.07 1.27 -4.61
C GLY A 22 5.72 0.66 -5.03
N LEU A 23 4.88 1.45 -5.69
CA LEU A 23 3.49 1.09 -6.00
C LEU A 23 3.37 -0.19 -6.84
N VAL A 24 4.01 -0.24 -8.02
CA VAL A 24 3.88 -1.37 -8.95
C VAL A 24 4.40 -2.66 -8.33
N ASN A 25 5.70 -2.70 -7.97
CA ASN A 25 6.31 -3.89 -7.38
C ASN A 25 5.65 -4.29 -6.06
N GLY A 26 5.20 -3.32 -5.26
CA GLY A 26 4.50 -3.61 -4.01
C GLY A 26 3.15 -4.27 -4.23
N LEU A 27 2.40 -3.85 -5.24
CA LEU A 27 1.13 -4.48 -5.59
C LEU A 27 1.31 -5.89 -6.16
N ASP A 28 2.36 -6.12 -6.97
CA ASP A 28 2.68 -7.46 -7.48
C ASP A 28 2.96 -8.44 -6.32
N ILE A 29 3.78 -8.02 -5.35
CA ILE A 29 4.08 -8.81 -4.15
C ILE A 29 2.80 -9.08 -3.33
N LEU A 30 1.92 -8.10 -3.18
CA LEU A 30 0.66 -8.26 -2.45
C LEU A 30 -0.29 -9.24 -3.15
N ALA A 31 -0.33 -9.24 -4.48
CA ALA A 31 -1.10 -10.19 -5.27
C ALA A 31 -0.56 -11.62 -5.12
N GLU A 32 0.76 -11.79 -5.12
CA GLU A 32 1.42 -13.08 -4.86
C GLU A 32 1.08 -13.60 -3.46
N ILE A 33 1.17 -12.76 -2.43
CA ILE A 33 0.79 -13.12 -1.05
C ILE A 33 -0.68 -13.56 -0.98
N ARG A 34 -1.59 -12.87 -1.67
CA ARG A 34 -3.01 -13.28 -1.74
C ARG A 34 -3.16 -14.68 -2.33
N SER A 35 -2.44 -14.95 -3.42
CA SER A 35 -2.44 -16.25 -4.11
C SER A 35 -1.91 -17.37 -3.23
N GLU A 36 -0.79 -17.15 -2.52
CA GLU A 36 -0.17 -18.18 -1.70
C GLU A 36 -0.90 -18.44 -0.38
N THR A 37 -1.42 -17.38 0.24
CA THR A 37 -1.99 -17.46 1.60
C THR A 37 -3.51 -17.61 1.61
N GLY A 38 -4.19 -17.18 0.56
CA GLY A 38 -5.66 -17.07 0.50
C GLY A 38 -6.24 -16.02 1.46
N LEU A 39 -5.41 -15.16 2.06
CA LEU A 39 -5.87 -14.12 2.98
C LEU A 39 -6.32 -12.88 2.22
N PRO A 40 -7.36 -12.15 2.72
CA PRO A 40 -7.68 -10.82 2.22
C PRO A 40 -6.52 -9.85 2.47
N ILE A 41 -6.33 -8.92 1.55
CA ILE A 41 -5.22 -7.95 1.54
C ILE A 41 -5.72 -6.56 1.94
N LEU A 42 -4.95 -5.88 2.79
CA LEU A 42 -5.12 -4.49 3.16
C LEU A 42 -3.81 -3.71 2.94
N THR A 43 -3.89 -2.57 2.28
CA THR A 43 -2.75 -1.64 2.16
C THR A 43 -3.20 -0.18 2.30
N ASP A 44 -2.25 0.70 2.60
CA ASP A 44 -2.46 2.14 2.71
C ASP A 44 -2.11 2.89 1.42
N VAL A 45 -2.91 3.91 1.09
CA VAL A 45 -2.64 4.87 0.00
C VAL A 45 -2.23 6.22 0.58
N HIS A 46 -1.42 6.96 -0.17
CA HIS A 46 -0.89 8.28 0.23
C HIS A 46 -1.37 9.42 -0.68
N SER A 47 -2.00 9.12 -1.82
CA SER A 47 -2.70 10.07 -2.68
C SER A 47 -3.95 9.43 -3.33
N SER A 48 -4.88 10.26 -3.79
CA SER A 48 -6.12 9.80 -4.47
C SER A 48 -5.82 9.12 -5.81
N GLU A 49 -4.77 9.54 -6.51
CA GLU A 49 -4.34 8.96 -7.79
C GLU A 49 -3.90 7.49 -7.68
N GLN A 50 -3.47 7.06 -6.50
CA GLN A 50 -3.10 5.66 -6.24
C GLN A 50 -4.33 4.75 -6.12
N VAL A 51 -5.50 5.30 -5.77
CA VAL A 51 -6.70 4.51 -5.44
C VAL A 51 -7.14 3.57 -6.55
N PRO A 52 -7.27 3.99 -7.83
CA PRO A 52 -7.74 3.11 -8.89
C PRO A 52 -6.85 1.86 -9.02
N GLN A 53 -5.53 2.04 -9.05
CA GLN A 53 -4.59 0.94 -9.21
C GLN A 53 -4.55 0.02 -7.98
N VAL A 54 -4.59 0.58 -6.76
CA VAL A 54 -4.53 -0.23 -5.54
C VAL A 54 -5.83 -1.02 -5.34
N ALA A 55 -6.98 -0.43 -5.67
CA ALA A 55 -8.30 -1.07 -5.53
C ALA A 55 -8.49 -2.30 -6.42
N GLU A 56 -7.73 -2.43 -7.51
CA GLU A 56 -7.74 -3.62 -8.37
C GLU A 56 -7.13 -4.85 -7.68
N VAL A 57 -6.29 -4.65 -6.66
CA VAL A 57 -5.47 -5.70 -6.06
C VAL A 57 -5.89 -6.03 -4.63
N VAL A 58 -6.37 -5.06 -3.86
CA VAL A 58 -6.61 -5.22 -2.41
C VAL A 58 -8.08 -5.30 -2.05
N ASP A 59 -8.38 -6.00 -0.95
CA ASP A 59 -9.74 -6.14 -0.43
C ASP A 59 -10.14 -4.97 0.48
N VAL A 60 -9.17 -4.27 1.09
CA VAL A 60 -9.39 -3.12 1.97
C VAL A 60 -8.36 -2.01 1.72
N LEU A 61 -8.84 -0.78 1.52
CA LEU A 61 -8.01 0.43 1.45
C LEU A 61 -7.92 1.11 2.81
N GLN A 62 -6.71 1.42 3.25
CA GLN A 62 -6.45 2.18 4.48
C GLN A 62 -6.04 3.62 4.16
N ILE A 63 -6.66 4.58 4.85
CA ILE A 63 -6.33 6.00 4.79
C ILE A 63 -5.48 6.35 6.03
N PRO A 64 -4.21 6.78 5.89
CA PRO A 64 -3.37 7.18 7.02
C PRO A 64 -3.93 8.40 7.78
N VAL A 65 -3.59 8.51 9.06
CA VAL A 65 -4.04 9.59 9.96
C VAL A 65 -3.20 10.89 9.82
N PHE A 66 -2.10 10.91 9.05
CA PHE A 66 -1.24 12.08 8.81
C PHE A 66 -1.43 12.58 7.36
N PRO A 67 -1.27 13.88 7.02
CA PRO A 67 -1.92 14.46 5.86
C PRO A 67 -1.41 13.80 4.58
N MET A 68 -2.34 13.19 3.86
CA MET A 68 -2.23 13.02 2.41
C MET A 68 -1.86 14.38 1.85
N SER A 69 -0.82 14.47 1.03
CA SER A 69 -0.55 15.69 0.29
C SER A 69 -1.79 15.97 -0.56
N THR A 70 -2.53 17.01 -0.18
CA THR A 70 -3.63 17.53 -0.99
C THR A 70 -2.99 18.32 -2.12
N ASP A 71 -2.82 17.68 -3.27
CA ASP A 71 -2.78 18.40 -4.54
C ASP A 71 -4.22 18.70 -4.99
#